data_AF-A0A357KPR9-F1
#
_entry.id   AF-A0A357KPR9-F1
#
_cell.length_a   1.000
_cell.length_b   1.000
_cell.length_c   1.000
_cell.angle_alpha   90.00
_cell.angle_beta   90.00
_cell.angle_gamma   90.00
#
_symmetry.space_group_name_H-M   'P 1'
#
loop_
_entity.id
_entity.type
_entity.pdbx_description
1 polymer ?
#
loop_
_entity_poly.entity_id
_entity_poly.type
_entity_poly.pdbx_seq_one_letter_code
_entity_poly.pdbx_strand_id
1 'polypeptide(L)' 'MNRAQILWRCRRGMLELDLLLKPYAEENLAAMSAEQLQLFLVLLEYSDQSLLEILMGRKPAKNTQLTELANTIQNAAKSY' A
#
# COMPACT_ATOMS: atom_id res chain seq x y z
N MET A 1 -5.43 12.86 -9.19
CA MET A 1 -4.46 12.71 -8.10
C MET A 1 -3.08 12.55 -8.72
N ASN A 2 -2.10 13.36 -8.34
CA ASN A 2 -0.74 13.27 -8.91
C ASN A 2 0.10 12.24 -8.14
N ARG A 3 1.02 11.55 -8.82
CA ARG A 3 1.90 10.51 -8.21
C ARG A 3 2.60 11.00 -6.95
N ALA A 4 3.11 12.23 -6.97
CA ALA A 4 3.75 12.88 -5.82
C ALA A 4 2.83 12.99 -4.58
N GLN A 5 1.52 13.20 -4.78
CA GLN A 5 0.56 13.26 -3.67
C GLN A 5 0.36 11.89 -3.03
N ILE A 6 0.43 10.81 -3.82
CA ILE A 6 0.26 9.44 -3.33
C ILE A 6 1.53 9.02 -2.58
N LEU A 7 2.71 9.29 -3.14
CA LEU A 7 3.99 9.07 -2.46
C LEU A 7 4.06 9.84 -1.13
N TRP A 8 3.53 11.06 -1.09
CA TRP A 8 3.45 11.82 0.15
C TRP A 8 2.51 11.17 1.18
N ARG A 9 1.39 10.57 0.76
CA ARG A 9 0.49 9.81 1.64
C ARG A 9 1.07 8.49 2.14
N CYS A 10 2.09 7.95 1.47
CA CYS A 10 2.87 6.80 1.92
C CYS A 10 3.88 7.16 3.01
N ARG A 11 4.22 8.45 3.19
CA ARG A 11 5.06 8.91 4.30
C ARG A 11 4.26 8.84 5.60
N ARG A 12 4.45 7.74 6.31
CA ARG A 12 3.73 7.39 7.54
C ARG A 12 4.62 7.55 8.76
N GLY A 13 4.03 7.55 9.96
CA GLY A 13 4.77 7.69 11.21
C GLY A 13 5.67 6.50 11.55
N MET A 14 5.54 5.38 10.82
CA MET A 14 6.28 4.13 11.04
C MET A 14 7.24 3.85 9.89
N LEU A 15 8.51 3.59 10.22
CA LEU A 15 9.56 3.26 9.25
C LEU A 15 9.22 2.01 8.43
N GLU A 16 8.63 0.99 9.05
CA GLU A 16 8.22 -0.25 8.39
C GLU A 16 7.23 0.02 7.26
N LEU A 17 6.26 0.91 7.47
CA LEU A 17 5.31 1.29 6.43
C LEU A 17 5.99 2.06 5.30
N ASP A 18 6.92 2.95 5.62
CA ASP A 18 7.66 3.70 4.59
C ASP A 18 8.51 2.74 3.74
N LEU A 19 9.18 1.76 4.36
CA LEU A 19 9.98 0.74 3.67
C LEU A 19 9.15 -0.19 2.79
N LEU A 20 7.91 -0.50 3.18
CA LEU A 20 7.02 -1.35 2.38
C LEU A 20 6.32 -0.56 1.25
N LEU A 21 5.76 0.61 1.59
CA LEU A 21 4.90 1.37 0.68
C LEU A 21 5.70 2.18 -0.34
N LYS A 22 6.84 2.75 0.04
CA LYS A 22 7.59 3.67 -0.82
C LYS A 22 8.19 2.99 -2.06
N PRO A 23 9.00 1.91 -1.97
CA PRO A 23 9.51 1.23 -3.16
C PRO A 23 8.37 0.65 -4.00
N TYR A 24 7.36 0.05 -3.35
CA TYR A 24 6.18 -0.44 -4.05
C TYR A 24 5.49 0.67 -4.85
N ALA A 25 5.24 1.81 -4.23
CA ALA A 25 4.58 2.93 -4.86
C ALA A 25 5.42 3.50 -6.00
N GLU A 26 6.74 3.64 -5.86
CA GLU A 26 7.58 4.14 -6.96
C GLU A 26 7.57 3.22 -8.20
N GLU A 27 7.65 1.90 -7.99
CA GLU A 27 7.69 0.94 -9.10
C GLU A 27 6.30 0.65 -9.68
N ASN A 28 5.27 0.54 -8.84
CA ASN A 28 3.94 0.11 -9.25
C ASN A 28 2.99 1.28 -9.57
N LEU A 29 3.15 2.49 -9.01
CA LEU A 29 2.25 3.62 -9.35
C LEU A 29 2.28 3.96 -10.84
N ALA A 30 3.42 3.73 -11.51
CA ALA A 30 3.55 4.00 -12.93
C ALA A 30 2.77 2.99 -13.79
N ALA A 31 2.62 1.76 -13.31
CA ALA A 31 1.96 0.64 -13.99
C ALA A 31 0.51 0.40 -13.52
N MET A 32 0.09 1.00 -12.40
CA MET A 32 -1.26 0.85 -11.85
C MET A 32 -2.34 1.48 -12.73
N SER A 33 -3.38 0.70 -13.01
CA SER A 33 -4.64 1.19 -13.59
C SER A 33 -5.42 2.07 -12.60
N ALA A 34 -6.36 2.86 -13.12
CA ALA A 34 -7.20 3.74 -12.29
C ALA A 34 -7.93 2.99 -11.16
N GLU A 35 -8.40 1.77 -11.41
CA GLU A 35 -9.08 0.91 -10.43
C GLU A 35 -8.15 0.46 -9.30
N GLN A 36 -6.92 0.03 -9.65
CA GLN A 36 -5.89 -0.35 -8.67
C GLN A 36 -5.48 0.84 -7.82
N LEU A 37 -5.38 2.02 -8.43
CA LEU A 37 -5.03 3.25 -7.74
C LEU A 37 -6.16 3.67 -6.77
N GLN A 38 -7.43 3.51 -7.15
CA GLN A 38 -8.55 3.70 -6.22
C GLN A 38 -8.48 2.74 -5.03
N LEU A 39 -8.24 1.44 -5.26
CA LEU A 39 -8.06 0.47 -4.18
C LEU A 39 -6.89 0.84 -3.27
N PHE A 40 -5.77 1.29 -3.84
CA PHE A 40 -4.60 1.73 -3.07
C PHE A 40 -4.90 2.97 -2.22
N LEU A 41 -5.66 3.93 -2.75
CA LEU A 41 -6.10 5.09 -2.00
C LEU A 41 -7.01 4.71 -0.83
N VAL A 42 -7.95 3.78 -1.04
CA VAL A 42 -8.81 3.25 0.04
C VAL A 42 -7.97 2.52 1.08
N LEU A 43 -6.93 1.78 0.67
CA LEU A 43 -5.97 1.16 1.60
C LEU A 43 -5.20 2.21 2.43
N LEU A 44 -4.88 3.36 1.82
CA LEU A 44 -4.25 4.48 2.52
C LEU A 44 -5.21 5.24 3.45
N GLU A 45 -6.52 5.03 3.39
CA GLU A 45 -7.45 5.62 4.37
C GLU A 45 -7.42 4.90 5.73
N TYR A 46 -6.78 3.72 5.81
CA TYR A 46 -6.62 3.02 7.08
C TYR A 46 -5.59 3.71 7.99
N SER A 47 -5.75 3.52 9.30
CA SER A 47 -4.78 3.96 10.29
C SER A 47 -3.46 3.21 10.13
N ASP A 48 -2.34 3.84 10.48
CA ASP A 48 -0.98 3.26 10.37
C ASP A 48 -0.91 1.85 10.95
N GLN A 49 -1.51 1.65 12.12
CA GLN A 49 -1.53 0.35 12.79
C GLN A 49 -2.32 -0.71 12.01
N SER A 50 -3.49 -0.35 11.47
CA SER A 50 -4.28 -1.28 10.64
C SER A 50 -3.55 -1.60 9.32
N LEU A 51 -2.94 -0.59 8.71
CA LEU A 51 -2.12 -0.75 7.50
C LEU A 51 -0.98 -1.72 7.74
N LEU A 52 -0.26 -1.56 8.85
CA LEU A 52 0.84 -2.46 9.22
C LEU A 52 0.34 -3.88 9.46
N GLU A 53 -0.77 -4.06 10.19
CA GLU A 53 -1.34 -5.39 10.43
C GLU A 53 -1.78 -6.08 9.13
N ILE A 54 -2.38 -5.34 8.20
CA ILE A 54 -2.81 -5.86 6.90
C ILE A 54 -1.60 -6.22 6.03
N LEU A 55 -0.61 -5.32 5.96
CA LEU A 55 0.64 -5.54 5.24
C LEU A 55 1.55 -6.58 5.90
N MET A 56 1.32 -6.92 7.17
CA MET A 56 2.00 -8.04 7.83
C MET A 56 1.21 -9.35 7.74
N GLY A 57 0.06 -9.36 7.05
CA GLY A 57 -0.82 -10.53 6.97
C GLY A 57 -1.46 -10.93 8.30
N ARG A 58 -1.41 -10.06 9.32
CA ARG A 58 -2.02 -10.28 10.64
C ARG A 58 -3.52 -10.05 10.61
N LYS A 59 -4.01 -9.24 9.66
CA LYS A 59 -5.43 -8.88 9.54
C LYS A 59 -5.86 -8.78 8.08
N PRO A 60 -7.05 -9.32 7.71
CA PRO A 60 -7.61 -9.08 6.38
C PRO A 60 -8.15 -7.65 6.25
N ALA A 61 -8.07 -7.08 5.05
CA ALA A 61 -8.75 -5.82 4.76
C ALA A 61 -10.26 -6.03 4.64
N LYS A 62 -11.05 -4.94 4.66
CA LYS A 62 -12.52 -5.04 4.56
C LYS A 62 -13.02 -5.68 3.26
N ASN A 63 -12.22 -5.67 2.21
CA ASN A 63 -12.58 -6.21 0.90
C ASN A 63 -11.50 -7.21 0.44
N THR A 64 -11.92 -8.25 -0.27
CA THR A 64 -11.05 -9.24 -0.88
C THR A 64 -10.05 -8.57 -1.82
N GLN A 65 -10.50 -7.61 -2.64
CA GLN A 65 -9.63 -6.88 -3.56
C GLN A 65 -8.54 -6.05 -2.85
N LEU A 66 -8.85 -5.47 -1.68
CA LEU A 66 -7.86 -4.74 -0.88
C LEU A 66 -6.86 -5.70 -0.24
N THR A 67 -7.32 -6.87 0.18
CA THR A 67 -6.48 -7.91 0.76
C THR A 67 -5.52 -8.48 -0.29
N GLU A 68 -6.00 -8.70 -1.51
CA GLU A 68 -5.17 -9.10 -2.65
C GLU A 68 -4.12 -8.03 -2.97
N LEU A 69 -4.51 -6.75 -3.02
CA LEU A 69 -3.57 -5.66 -3.25
C LEU A 69 -2.50 -5.59 -2.15
N ALA A 70 -2.88 -5.73 -0.88
CA ALA A 70 -1.94 -5.75 0.24
C ALA A 70 -0.96 -6.94 0.15
N ASN A 71 -1.43 -8.11 -0.31
CA ASN A 71 -0.57 -9.26 -0.57
C ASN A 71 0.38 -9.01 -1.74
N THR A 72 -0.06 -8.33 -2.81
CA THR A 72 0.81 -7.92 -3.91
C THR A 72 1.92 -6.99 -3.42
N ILE A 73 1.59 -6.00 -2.58
CA ILE A 73 2.56 -5.09 -1.96
C ILE A 73 3.60 -5.87 -1.14
N GLN A 74 3.15 -6.82 -0.31
CA GLN A 74 4.04 -7.67 0.47
C GLN A 74 4.99 -8.49 -0.40
N ASN A 75 4.48 -9.12 -1.45
CA ASN A 75 5.29 -9.94 -2.35
C ASN A 75 6.33 -9.10 -3.08
N ALA A 76 5.98 -7.88 -3.51
CA ALA A 76 6.92 -6.95 -4.09
C ALA A 76 8.01 -6.53 -3.09
N ALA A 77 7.64 -6.25 -1.84
CA ALA A 77 8.60 -5.84 -0.80
C ALA A 77 9.53 -6.98 -0.32
N LYS A 78 9.08 -8.25 -0.39
CA LYS A 78 9.91 -9.42 -0.06
C LYS A 78 10.97 -9.76 -1.11
N SER A 79 10.90 -9.13 -2.29
CA SER A 79 11.83 -9.40 -3.38
C SER A 79 13.14 -8.59 -3.30
N TYR A 80 13.36 -7.89 -2.19
CA TYR A 80 14.55 -7.08 -1.88
C TYR A 80 15.27 -7.65 -0.65
#